data_AF-A0A4R9G536-F1
#
_entry.id   AF-A0A4R9G536-F1
#
_cell.length_a   1.000
_cell.length_b   1.000
_cell.length_c   1.000
_cell.angle_alpha   90.00
_cell.angle_beta   90.00
_cell.angle_gamma   90.00
#
_symmetry.space_group_name_H-M   'P 1'
#
loop_
_entity.id
_entity.type
_entity.pdbx_description
1 polymer ?
#
loop_
_entity_poly.entity_id
_entity_poly.type
_entity_poly.pdbx_seq_one_letter_code
_entity_poly.pdbx_strand_id
1 'polypeptide(L)'
;MYESLVHKPFSPISLSSLPPEIEFSVPEIYSVLPEFRAALGELKGYAELLPNRLLLLSPVIIKESLASSEIESIHTTLEDVLQQTLFPEAEQRLEDKEVIRYRHAILWGTKLCGRLRFLGELYKVSSKD
;
A
#
# COMPACT_ATOMS: atom_id res chain seq x y z
N MET A 1 -5.91 -44.86 -22.40
CA MET A 1 -6.43 -43.79 -23.27
C MET A 1 -6.47 -42.52 -22.43
N TYR A 2 -5.32 -41.86 -22.27
CA TYR A 2 -5.24 -40.59 -21.56
C TYR A 2 -5.20 -39.52 -22.63
N GLU A 3 -6.35 -38.91 -22.92
CA GLU A 3 -6.38 -37.71 -23.75
C GLU A 3 -5.58 -36.63 -23.02
N SER A 4 -4.52 -36.18 -23.69
CA SER A 4 -3.65 -35.09 -23.27
C SER A 4 -4.50 -33.88 -22.92
N LEU A 5 -4.42 -33.43 -21.67
CA LEU A 5 -4.81 -32.09 -21.26
C LEU A 5 -3.90 -31.11 -22.00
N VAL A 6 -4.29 -30.73 -23.22
CA VAL A 6 -3.63 -29.68 -23.99
C VAL A 6 -3.81 -28.38 -23.20
N HIS A 7 -2.79 -28.01 -22.45
CA HIS A 7 -2.75 -26.73 -21.74
C HIS A 7 -2.81 -25.64 -22.82
N LYS A 8 -3.96 -24.99 -22.96
CA LYS A 8 -4.07 -23.81 -23.83
C LYS A 8 -2.99 -22.81 -23.39
N PRO A 9 -2.15 -22.27 -24.30
CA PRO A 9 -1.20 -21.24 -23.95
C PRO A 9 -1.96 -20.02 -23.39
N PHE A 10 -1.43 -19.43 -22.33
CA PHE A 10 -1.95 -18.20 -21.75
C PHE A 10 -2.05 -17.14 -22.85
N SER A 11 -3.28 -16.75 -23.20
CA SER A 11 -3.51 -15.62 -24.11
C SER A 11 -3.59 -14.38 -23.23
N PRO A 12 -2.72 -13.36 -23.43
CA PRO A 12 -2.78 -12.15 -22.61
C PRO A 12 -4.15 -11.50 -22.78
N ILE A 13 -4.84 -11.28 -21.66
CA ILE A 13 -6.09 -10.53 -21.64
C ILE A 13 -5.77 -9.10 -22.07
N SER A 14 -6.42 -8.61 -23.13
CA SER A 14 -6.32 -7.21 -23.53
C SER A 14 -7.06 -6.37 -22.50
N LEU A 15 -6.31 -5.68 -21.63
CA LEU A 15 -6.89 -4.75 -20.66
C LEU A 15 -7.42 -3.51 -21.39
N SER A 16 -8.51 -2.93 -20.87
CA SER A 16 -9.01 -1.63 -21.33
C SER A 16 -8.02 -0.52 -20.98
N SER A 17 -8.01 0.56 -21.76
CA SER A 17 -7.21 1.75 -21.42
C SER A 17 -7.72 2.39 -20.14
N LEU A 18 -6.78 2.83 -19.28
CA LEU A 18 -7.11 3.65 -18.12
C LEU A 18 -7.31 5.12 -18.54
N PRO A 19 -8.22 5.87 -17.88
CA PRO A 19 -9.11 5.41 -16.83
C PRO A 19 -10.26 4.56 -17.40
N PRO A 20 -10.76 3.57 -16.65
CA PRO A 20 -11.96 2.84 -17.05
C PRO A 20 -13.16 3.81 -17.09
N GLU A 21 -14.07 3.62 -18.03
CA GLU A 21 -15.39 4.26 -18.02
C GLU A 21 -16.19 3.69 -16.83
N ILE A 22 -16.10 4.36 -15.68
CA ILE A 22 -16.87 4.04 -14.48
C ILE A 22 -18.02 5.03 -14.39
N GLU A 23 -19.25 4.53 -14.35
CA GLU A 23 -20.41 5.35 -14.01
C GLU A 23 -20.39 5.60 -12.50
N PHE A 24 -19.89 6.77 -12.09
CA PHE A 24 -19.80 7.17 -10.69
C PHE A 24 -21.17 7.46 -10.06
N SER A 25 -22.29 7.09 -10.68
CA SER A 25 -23.66 7.46 -10.27
C SER A 25 -24.22 6.64 -9.11
N VAL A 26 -23.41 5.79 -8.46
CA VAL A 26 -23.82 4.92 -7.34
C VAL A 26 -24.16 5.77 -6.09
N PRO A 27 -25.46 5.99 -5.77
CA PRO A 27 -25.86 6.91 -4.70
C PRO A 27 -25.31 6.52 -3.32
N GLU A 28 -25.08 5.22 -3.11
CA GLU A 28 -24.52 4.65 -1.88
C GLU A 28 -23.07 5.09 -1.63
N ILE A 29 -22.28 5.33 -2.69
CA ILE A 29 -20.90 5.85 -2.52
C ILE A 29 -20.95 7.30 -2.06
N TYR A 30 -21.82 8.12 -2.66
CA TYR A 30 -21.91 9.54 -2.31
C TYR A 30 -22.47 9.79 -0.91
N SER A 31 -23.34 8.90 -0.41
CA SER A 31 -23.89 9.06 0.94
C SER A 31 -22.82 8.88 2.03
N VAL A 32 -21.86 7.97 1.83
CA VAL A 32 -20.81 7.70 2.83
C VAL A 32 -19.57 8.58 2.68
N LEU A 33 -19.31 9.12 1.48
CA LEU A 33 -18.11 9.92 1.18
C LEU A 33 -17.87 11.09 2.16
N PRO A 34 -18.88 11.90 2.56
CA PRO A 34 -18.67 12.99 3.52
C PRO A 34 -18.16 12.51 4.87
N GLU A 35 -18.70 11.40 5.39
CA GLU A 35 -18.29 10.81 6.67
C GLU A 35 -16.84 10.32 6.62
N PHE A 36 -16.48 9.58 5.56
CA PHE A 36 -15.10 9.13 5.34
C PHE A 36 -14.13 10.32 5.22
N ARG A 37 -14.52 11.37 4.49
CA ARG A 37 -13.69 12.58 4.36
C ARG A 37 -13.51 13.30 5.69
N ALA A 38 -14.55 13.39 6.50
CA ALA A 38 -14.48 14.01 7.83
C ALA A 38 -13.55 13.22 8.75
N ALA A 39 -13.71 11.90 8.84
CA ALA A 39 -12.87 11.02 9.65
C ALA A 39 -11.39 11.06 9.22
N LEU A 40 -11.11 11.02 7.91
CA LEU A 40 -9.74 11.15 7.39
C LEU A 40 -9.15 12.54 7.66
N GLY A 41 -9.96 13.59 7.55
CA GLY A 41 -9.55 14.97 7.85
C GLY A 41 -9.18 15.14 9.32
N GLU A 42 -9.98 14.60 10.23
CA GLU A 42 -9.72 14.63 11.67
C GLU A 42 -8.44 13.85 12.02
N LEU A 43 -8.28 12.63 11.51
CA LEU A 43 -7.06 11.84 11.68
C LEU A 43 -5.83 12.59 11.18
N LYS A 44 -5.91 13.21 10.00
CA LYS A 44 -4.82 14.02 9.46
C LYS A 44 -4.50 15.21 10.38
N GLY A 45 -5.52 15.91 10.88
CA GLY A 45 -5.37 17.01 11.81
C GLY A 45 -4.65 16.61 13.09
N TYR A 46 -5.09 15.54 13.76
CA TYR A 46 -4.40 15.03 14.96
C TYR A 46 -2.98 14.57 14.67
N ALA A 47 -2.74 13.92 13.52
CA ALA A 47 -1.41 13.51 13.15
C ALA A 47 -0.46 14.71 12.98
N GLU A 48 -0.93 15.83 12.45
CA GLU A 48 -0.11 17.06 12.30
C GLU A 48 0.30 17.68 13.64
N LEU A 49 -0.43 17.43 14.73
CA LEU A 49 -0.08 17.91 16.08
C LEU A 49 1.04 17.10 16.74
N LEU A 50 1.36 15.91 16.22
CA LEU A 50 2.34 15.03 16.85
C LEU A 50 3.78 15.45 16.47
N PRO A 51 4.71 15.55 17.45
CA PRO A 51 6.12 15.83 17.18
C PRO A 51 6.75 14.80 16.24
N ASN A 52 6.33 13.53 16.36
CA ASN A 52 6.75 12.44 15.49
C ASN A 52 5.56 11.55 15.12
N ARG A 53 4.98 11.78 13.94
CA ARG A 53 3.88 10.98 13.37
C ARG A 53 4.20 9.49 13.26
N LEU A 54 5.46 9.12 13.06
CA LEU A 54 5.85 7.72 12.93
C LEU A 54 5.65 6.91 14.21
N LEU A 55 5.53 7.57 15.37
CA LEU A 55 5.24 6.90 16.64
C LEU A 55 3.91 6.14 16.58
N LEU A 56 2.85 6.77 16.05
CA LEU A 56 1.54 6.12 15.91
C LEU A 56 1.43 5.30 14.63
N LEU A 57 2.08 5.74 13.55
CA LEU A 57 1.96 5.08 12.26
C LEU A 57 2.74 3.77 12.20
N SER A 58 3.88 3.65 12.90
CA SER A 58 4.74 2.47 12.78
C SER A 58 4.03 1.15 13.14
N PRO A 59 3.29 1.05 14.27
CA PRO A 59 2.52 -0.16 14.58
C PRO A 59 1.45 -0.48 13.52
N VAL A 60 0.77 0.55 12.99
CA VAL A 60 -0.25 0.39 11.95
C VAL A 60 0.37 -0.15 10.66
N ILE A 61 1.53 0.38 10.26
CA ILE A 61 2.25 -0.06 9.06
C ILE A 61 2.72 -1.51 9.20
N ILE A 62 3.19 -1.94 10.38
CA ILE A 62 3.58 -3.35 10.59
C ILE A 62 2.35 -4.26 10.50
N LYS A 63 1.22 -3.86 11.10
CA LYS A 63 -0.04 -4.62 11.00
C LYS A 63 -0.55 -4.73 9.56
N GLU A 64 -0.47 -3.64 8.81
CA GLU A 64 -0.81 -3.63 7.37
C GLU A 64 0.12 -4.56 6.58
N SER A 65 1.41 -4.56 6.92
CA SER A 65 2.39 -5.41 6.25
C SER A 65 2.15 -6.89 6.53
N LEU A 66 1.77 -7.24 7.76
CA LEU A 66 1.35 -8.59 8.13
C LEU A 66 0.11 -9.00 7.33
N ALA A 67 -0.96 -8.20 7.37
CA ALA A 67 -2.21 -8.51 6.69
C ALA A 67 -2.05 -8.63 5.17
N SER A 68 -1.28 -7.73 4.55
CA SER A 68 -0.97 -7.79 3.12
C SER A 68 -0.17 -9.05 2.76
N SER A 69 0.80 -9.43 3.59
CA SER A 69 1.64 -10.60 3.32
C SER A 69 0.88 -11.91 3.57
N GLU A 70 -0.07 -11.92 4.52
CA GLU A 70 -0.95 -13.06 4.79
C GLU A 70 -1.81 -13.43 3.57
N ILE A 71 -2.29 -12.43 2.81
CA ILE A 71 -3.02 -12.65 1.55
C ILE A 71 -2.17 -13.44 0.54
N GLU A 72 -0.86 -13.22 0.53
CA GLU A 72 0.12 -13.88 -0.33
C GLU A 72 0.66 -15.20 0.28
N SER A 73 -0.06 -15.75 1.27
CA SER A 73 0.31 -16.98 1.98
C SER A 73 1.61 -16.91 2.81
N ILE A 74 2.07 -15.70 3.17
CA ILE A 74 3.18 -15.50 4.09
C ILE A 74 2.63 -15.36 5.51
N HIS A 75 2.89 -16.37 6.34
CA HIS A 75 2.34 -16.45 7.70
C HIS A 75 3.43 -16.19 8.73
N THR A 76 3.24 -15.15 9.55
CA THR A 76 4.09 -14.85 10.72
C THR A 76 3.29 -14.06 11.76
N THR A 77 3.90 -13.71 12.89
CA THR A 77 3.29 -12.95 13.97
C THR A 77 3.94 -11.57 14.15
N LEU A 78 3.21 -10.66 14.79
CA LEU A 78 3.76 -9.35 15.15
C LEU A 78 4.98 -9.47 16.07
N GLU A 79 4.96 -10.41 17.02
CA GLU A 79 6.06 -10.64 17.94
C GLU A 79 7.31 -11.13 17.19
N ASP A 80 7.15 -12.14 16.32
CA ASP A 80 8.26 -12.66 15.51
C ASP A 80 8.87 -11.56 14.62
N VAL A 81 8.02 -10.79 13.92
CA VAL A 81 8.49 -9.70 13.06
C VAL A 81 9.27 -8.67 13.86
N LEU A 82 8.74 -8.25 15.03
CA LEU A 82 9.44 -7.29 15.90
C LEU A 82 10.77 -7.85 16.40
N GLN A 83 10.82 -9.11 16.84
CA GLN A 83 12.05 -9.77 17.25
C GLN A 83 13.07 -9.82 16.11
N GLN A 84 12.62 -10.17 14.91
CA GLN A 84 13.46 -10.34 13.73
C GLN A 84 14.06 -9.02 13.23
N THR A 85 13.44 -7.87 13.53
CA THR A 85 14.04 -6.56 13.23
C THR A 85 15.35 -6.29 13.99
N LEU A 86 15.65 -7.04 15.05
CA LEU A 86 16.89 -6.92 15.82
C LEU A 86 18.08 -7.64 15.15
N PHE A 87 17.80 -8.56 14.22
CA PHE A 87 18.80 -9.37 13.55
C PHE A 87 19.18 -8.77 12.19
N PRO A 88 20.43 -8.97 11.72
CA PRO A 88 20.80 -8.67 10.35
C PRO A 88 19.90 -9.42 9.35
N GLU A 89 19.61 -8.81 8.19
CA GLU A 89 18.71 -9.38 7.18
C GLU A 89 19.15 -10.77 6.66
N ALA A 90 20.45 -11.11 6.76
CA ALA A 90 20.98 -12.42 6.41
C ALA A 90 20.57 -13.53 7.39
N GLU A 91 20.26 -13.17 8.63
CA GLU A 91 19.87 -14.08 9.72
C GLU A 91 18.35 -14.13 9.90
N GLN A 92 17.61 -13.24 9.22
CA GLN A 92 16.16 -13.18 9.33
C GLN A 92 15.48 -14.38 8.68
N ARG A 93 14.47 -14.93 9.37
CA ARG A 93 13.58 -15.93 8.79
C ARG A 93 12.82 -15.34 7.59
N LEU A 94 12.57 -16.16 6.57
CA LEU A 94 12.07 -15.72 5.27
C LEU A 94 10.73 -14.98 5.37
N GLU A 95 9.80 -15.51 6.16
CA GLU A 95 8.45 -14.96 6.32
C GLU A 95 8.49 -13.58 7.00
N ASP A 96 9.31 -13.44 8.04
CA ASP A 96 9.49 -12.17 8.76
C ASP A 96 10.16 -11.12 7.88
N LYS A 97 11.17 -11.55 7.14
CA LYS A 97 11.91 -10.73 6.19
C LYS A 97 11.00 -10.14 5.12
N GLU A 98 10.03 -10.91 4.61
CA GLU A 98 9.09 -10.43 3.61
C GLU A 98 8.15 -9.35 4.19
N VAL A 99 7.63 -9.56 5.40
CA VAL A 99 6.81 -8.55 6.10
C VAL A 99 7.61 -7.27 6.37
N ILE A 100 8.87 -7.40 6.82
CA ILE A 100 9.77 -6.27 7.06
C ILE A 100 10.04 -5.50 5.75
N ARG A 101 10.24 -6.21 4.64
CA ARG A 101 10.44 -5.62 3.31
C ARG A 101 9.19 -4.91 2.82
N TYR A 102 8.00 -5.49 3.01
CA TYR A 102 6.74 -4.83 2.67
C TYR A 102 6.55 -3.52 3.43
N ARG A 103 6.83 -3.52 4.74
CA ARG A 103 6.88 -2.30 5.56
C ARG A 103 7.86 -1.27 4.98
N HIS A 104 9.06 -1.67 4.60
CA HIS A 104 10.04 -0.78 3.98
C HIS A 104 9.54 -0.22 2.65
N ALA A 105 8.89 -1.05 1.83
CA ALA A 105 8.30 -0.63 0.56
C ALA A 105 7.20 0.42 0.76
N ILE A 106 6.30 0.25 1.74
CA ILE A 106 5.27 1.27 2.07
C ILE A 106 5.93 2.61 2.43
N LEU A 107 6.89 2.59 3.34
CA LEU A 107 7.57 3.80 3.80
C LEU A 107 8.32 4.49 2.65
N TRP A 108 9.02 3.71 1.84
CA TRP A 108 9.76 4.21 0.68
C TRP A 108 8.82 4.78 -0.39
N GLY A 109 7.76 4.05 -0.74
CA GLY A 109 6.74 4.48 -1.69
C GLY A 109 6.04 5.75 -1.27
N THR A 110 5.68 5.87 0.01
CA THR A 110 5.08 7.10 0.58
C THR A 110 6.00 8.30 0.41
N LYS A 111 7.31 8.12 0.69
CA LYS A 111 8.31 9.18 0.49
C LYS A 111 8.47 9.53 -0.99
N LEU A 112 8.46 8.54 -1.88
CA LEU A 112 8.56 8.74 -3.33
C LEU A 112 7.36 9.51 -3.89
N CYS A 113 6.13 9.11 -3.53
CA CYS A 113 4.90 9.80 -3.93
C CYS A 113 4.89 11.26 -3.48
N GLY A 114 5.36 11.54 -2.26
CA GLY A 114 5.54 12.92 -1.78
C GLY A 114 6.47 13.75 -2.66
N ARG A 115 7.58 13.16 -3.13
CA ARG A 115 8.53 13.82 -4.04
C ARG A 115 7.92 14.07 -5.43
N LEU A 116 7.24 13.07 -6.00
CA LEU A 116 6.61 13.20 -7.32
C LEU A 116 5.52 14.27 -7.31
N ARG A 117 4.73 14.36 -6.24
CA ARG A 117 3.74 15.43 -6.05
C ARG A 117 4.40 16.81 -6.07
N PHE A 118 5.51 16.97 -5.35
CA PHE A 118 6.27 18.22 -5.32
C PHE A 118 6.80 18.61 -6.71
N LEU A 119 7.36 17.66 -7.46
CA LEU A 119 7.85 17.90 -8.82
C LEU A 119 6.71 18.26 -9.80
N GLY A 120 5.56 17.62 -9.68
CA GLY A 120 4.38 17.94 -10.49
C GLY A 120 3.86 19.36 -10.25
N GLU A 121 3.90 19.84 -9.00
CA GLU A 121 3.56 21.24 -8.69
C GLU A 121 4.59 22.23 -9.26
N LEU A 122 5.89 21.93 -9.19
CA LEU A 122 6.94 22.77 -9.80
C LEU A 122 6.78 22.89 -11.33
N TYR A 123 6.46 21.78 -12.01
CA TYR A 123 6.25 21.80 -13.45
C TYR A 123 5.06 22.68 -13.86
N LYS A 124 3.95 22.64 -13.11
CA LYS A 124 2.77 23.49 -13.36
C LYS A 124 3.05 24.98 -13.14
N VAL A 125 3.96 25.33 -12.23
CA VAL A 125 4.38 26.72 -12.00
C VAL A 125 5.29 27.18 -13.13
N SER A 126 6.23 26.35 -13.58
CA SER A 126 7.15 26.69 -14.67
C SER A 126 6.49 26.74 -16.07
N SER A 127 5.33 26.12 -16.27
CA SER A 127 4.60 26.14 -17.55
C SER A 127 3.57 27.27 -17.66
N LYS A 128 3.56 28.20 -16.70
CA LYS A 128 2.65 29.37 -16.67
C LYS A 128 3.34 30.71 -16.94
N ASP A 129 4.65 30.69 -17.16
CA ASP A 129 5.46 31.80 -17.69
C ASP A 129 5.82 31.52 -19.16
#